data_AF-A0A9D7DCD9-F1
#
_entry.id   AF-A0A9D7DCD9-F1
#
_cell.length_a   1.000
_cell.length_b   1.000
_cell.length_c   1.000
_cell.angle_alpha   90.00
_cell.angle_beta   90.00
_cell.angle_gamma   90.00
#
_symmetry.space_group_name_H-M   'P 1'
#
loop_
_entity.id
_entity.type
_entity.pdbx_description
1 polymer ?
#
loop_
_entity_poly.entity_id
_entity_poly.type
_entity_poly.pdbx_seq_one_letter_code
_entity_poly.pdbx_strand_id
1 'polypeptide(L)'
;MKLWHGAALSLALLALPAVAQESNTTGGDDIVVTAERMREVVRSFVGEVGATSSQDRLARWDRRVCTGLVGIREREQAQYMVDRIAQRAFDVGLEPGAAGCTPNVLVFVTQDSDALARVVAEQYREFIGYNANEAAVTQGREALNAFIESDQPVRWWHESNGQREWSGAWRIADADGTHWWLPQCADRPSE
;
A
#
# COMPACT_ATOMS: atom_id res chain seq x y z
N MET A 1 30.51 10.50 96.31
CA MET A 1 29.12 10.93 96.58
C MET A 1 28.79 12.10 95.65
N LYS A 2 27.67 11.99 94.92
CA LYS A 2 26.94 13.04 94.17
C LYS A 2 27.67 13.63 92.94
N LEU A 3 27.04 13.89 91.79
CA LEU A 3 25.80 13.48 91.14
C LEU A 3 25.96 14.03 89.70
N TRP A 4 25.44 13.30 88.73
CA TRP A 4 25.55 13.52 87.29
C TRP A 4 24.53 14.57 86.84
N HIS A 5 24.94 15.66 86.18
CA HIS A 5 24.06 16.53 85.38
C HIS A 5 24.68 16.69 83.99
N GLY A 6 23.89 16.36 82.97
CA GLY A 6 24.31 16.34 81.57
C GLY A 6 23.83 17.53 80.75
N ALA A 7 23.80 17.29 79.44
CA ALA A 7 23.35 18.13 78.33
C ALA A 7 24.28 19.31 77.99
N ALA A 8 24.45 19.75 76.74
CA ALA A 8 24.24 19.24 75.39
C ALA A 8 24.74 20.39 74.46
N LEU A 9 25.02 20.10 73.18
CA LEU A 9 25.13 21.08 72.08
C LEU A 9 26.36 22.03 72.14
N SER A 10 27.13 22.32 71.09
CA SER A 10 26.81 22.45 69.68
C SER A 10 28.08 22.25 68.84
N LEU A 11 28.02 21.42 67.80
CA LEU A 11 29.04 21.38 66.75
C LEU A 11 28.68 22.45 65.72
N ALA A 12 29.42 23.56 65.68
CA ALA A 12 29.24 24.60 64.68
C ALA A 12 29.78 24.11 63.33
N LEU A 13 28.87 23.76 62.41
CA LEU A 13 29.21 23.57 60.99
C LEU A 13 29.47 24.95 60.37
N LEU A 14 30.72 25.22 60.00
CA LEU A 14 31.10 26.33 59.15
C LEU A 14 30.51 26.10 57.75
N ALA A 15 29.54 26.94 57.36
CA ALA A 15 29.00 26.99 56.01
C ALA A 15 30.04 27.64 55.08
N LEU A 16 30.66 26.83 54.22
CA LEU A 16 31.40 27.32 53.05
C LEU A 16 30.37 27.81 52.02
N PRO A 17 30.55 28.99 51.38
CA PRO A 17 29.71 29.38 50.28
C PRO A 17 29.96 28.42 49.12
N ALA A 18 28.93 27.69 48.70
CA ALA A 18 28.96 26.97 47.44
C ALA A 18 28.97 27.99 46.31
N VAL A 19 30.12 28.21 45.67
CA VAL A 19 30.16 28.87 44.36
C VAL A 19 29.51 27.89 43.37
N ALA A 20 28.37 28.28 42.81
CA ALA A 20 27.78 27.57 41.70
C ALA A 20 28.77 27.61 40.53
N GLN A 21 29.29 26.46 40.12
CA GLN A 21 30.02 26.35 38.87
C GLN A 21 28.99 26.56 37.76
N GLU A 22 28.98 27.75 37.18
CA GLU A 22 28.28 28.04 35.94
C GLU A 22 28.91 27.18 34.85
N SER A 23 28.28 26.04 34.58
CA SER A 23 28.61 25.18 33.45
C SER A 23 28.37 25.99 32.19
N ASN A 24 29.45 26.55 31.66
CA ASN A 24 29.48 27.26 30.40
C ASN A 24 29.25 26.22 29.30
N THR A 25 27.98 25.93 28.99
CA THR A 25 27.58 25.05 27.90
C THR A 25 27.86 25.80 26.60
N THR A 26 29.04 25.52 26.04
CA THR A 26 29.39 25.82 24.65
C THR A 26 28.24 25.42 23.72
N GLY A 27 27.82 26.38 22.88
CA GLY A 27 26.86 26.28 21.78
C GLY A 27 26.39 24.87 21.42
N GLY A 28 25.24 24.50 21.95
CA GLY A 28 24.34 23.57 21.27
C GLY A 28 23.31 24.42 20.56
N ASP A 29 23.23 24.31 19.23
CA ASP A 29 22.06 24.81 18.50
C ASP A 29 20.80 24.37 19.25
N ASP A 30 19.89 25.32 19.48
CA ASP A 30 18.57 25.04 20.01
C ASP A 30 17.87 24.09 19.03
N ILE A 31 17.92 22.78 19.31
CA ILE A 31 17.22 21.77 18.51
C ILE A 31 15.74 21.89 18.86
N VAL A 32 15.07 22.86 18.24
CA VAL A 32 13.62 23.00 18.27
C VAL A 32 13.03 21.86 17.43
N VAL A 33 12.73 20.73 18.08
CA VAL A 33 11.93 19.67 17.47
C VAL A 33 10.51 20.18 17.33
N THR A 34 10.19 20.77 16.18
CA THR A 34 8.81 21.06 15.81
C THR A 34 8.16 19.72 15.53
N ALA A 35 7.59 19.11 16.57
CA ALA A 35 6.68 18.00 16.40
C ALA A 35 5.39 18.54 15.78
N GLU A 36 5.41 18.81 14.48
CA GLU A 36 4.23 18.53 13.68
C GLU A 36 3.80 17.13 14.12
N ARG A 37 2.55 16.98 14.60
CA ARG A 37 2.11 15.72 15.23
C ARG A 37 2.49 14.60 14.28
N MET A 38 3.53 13.82 14.58
CA MET A 38 4.15 12.87 13.65
C MET A 38 3.11 11.98 12.96
N ARG A 39 2.02 11.69 13.69
CA ARG A 39 0.84 10.99 13.20
C ARG A 39 0.16 11.64 11.99
N GLU A 40 0.07 12.96 11.95
CA GLU A 40 -0.51 13.76 10.87
C GLU A 40 0.38 13.75 9.62
N VAL A 41 1.70 13.89 9.78
CA VAL A 41 2.67 13.75 8.69
C VAL A 41 2.69 12.33 8.12
N VAL A 42 2.74 11.31 9.00
CA VAL A 42 2.68 9.90 8.58
C VAL A 42 1.36 9.60 7.89
N ARG A 43 0.22 10.11 8.39
CA ARG A 43 -1.09 9.91 7.74
C ARG A 43 -1.17 10.63 6.40
N SER A 44 -0.61 11.83 6.29
CA SER A 44 -0.54 12.57 5.02
C SER A 44 0.29 11.81 4.00
N PHE A 45 1.50 11.37 4.37
CA PHE A 45 2.37 10.59 3.50
C PHE A 45 1.72 9.25 3.10
N VAL A 46 1.12 8.52 4.06
CA VAL A 46 0.42 7.28 3.77
C VAL A 46 -0.83 7.52 2.92
N GLY A 47 -1.52 8.64 3.07
CA GLY A 47 -2.64 9.02 2.21
C GLY A 47 -2.22 9.45 0.80
N GLU A 48 -1.03 10.03 0.66
CA GLU A 48 -0.45 10.42 -0.62
C GLU A 48 0.11 9.22 -1.38
N VAL A 49 0.79 8.30 -0.69
CA VAL A 49 1.40 7.10 -1.29
C VAL A 49 0.41 5.93 -1.37
N GLY A 50 -0.56 5.88 -0.48
CA GLY A 50 -1.54 4.81 -0.37
C GLY A 50 -2.83 5.13 -1.10
N ALA A 51 -3.40 4.12 -1.75
CA ALA A 51 -4.81 4.10 -2.14
C ALA A 51 -5.68 3.95 -0.88
N THR A 52 -5.76 4.96 -0.02
CA THR A 52 -6.54 4.85 1.22
C THR A 52 -8.02 4.72 0.88
N SER A 53 -8.68 3.71 1.44
CA SER A 53 -10.15 3.63 1.41
C SER A 53 -10.78 4.66 2.35
N SER A 54 -12.07 4.90 2.17
CA SER A 54 -12.90 5.65 3.13
C SER A 54 -12.84 5.12 4.57
N GLN A 55 -12.30 3.91 4.80
CA GLN A 55 -12.16 3.30 6.13
C GLN A 55 -10.72 3.29 6.68
N ASP A 56 -9.78 4.06 6.10
CA ASP A 56 -8.35 4.10 6.51
C ASP A 56 -7.65 2.72 6.51
N ARG A 57 -8.18 1.76 5.74
CA ARG A 57 -7.57 0.44 5.57
C ARG A 57 -6.78 0.41 4.26
N LEU A 58 -5.50 0.06 4.37
CA LEU A 58 -4.67 -0.29 3.24
C LEU A 58 -4.85 -1.78 2.94
N ALA A 59 -5.27 -2.08 1.72
CA ALA A 59 -5.22 -3.44 1.24
C ALA A 59 -3.77 -3.93 1.21
N ARG A 60 -3.59 -5.18 1.63
CA ARG A 60 -2.30 -5.87 1.57
C ARG A 60 -2.43 -6.99 0.57
N TRP A 61 -1.42 -7.14 -0.27
CA TRP A 61 -1.27 -8.33 -1.06
C TRP A 61 -1.14 -9.53 -0.13
N ASP A 62 -1.99 -10.55 -0.32
CA ASP A 62 -1.65 -11.89 0.13
C ASP A 62 -0.33 -12.27 -0.54
N ARG A 63 0.50 -13.08 0.12
CA ARG A 63 1.94 -13.20 -0.21
C ARG A 63 2.22 -13.58 -1.67
N ARG A 64 1.23 -14.04 -2.45
CA ARG A 64 1.40 -14.52 -3.81
C ARG A 64 0.92 -13.53 -4.90
N VAL A 65 1.76 -13.33 -5.93
CA VAL A 65 1.41 -12.59 -7.16
C VAL A 65 1.24 -13.55 -8.33
N CYS A 66 0.07 -13.54 -8.95
CA CYS A 66 -0.31 -14.33 -10.10
C CYS A 66 -0.70 -13.42 -11.26
N THR A 67 0.13 -13.41 -12.30
CA THR A 67 -0.06 -12.53 -13.46
C THR A 67 -0.83 -13.26 -14.56
N GLY A 68 -1.97 -12.72 -14.95
CA GLY A 68 -2.64 -13.05 -16.21
C GLY A 68 -2.29 -12.00 -17.24
N LEU A 69 -1.87 -12.43 -18.43
CA LEU A 69 -1.48 -11.55 -19.53
C LEU A 69 -2.33 -11.86 -20.76
N VAL A 70 -2.88 -10.80 -21.37
CA VAL A 70 -3.76 -10.88 -22.54
C VAL A 70 -3.28 -9.93 -23.62
N GLY A 71 -3.47 -10.30 -24.88
CA GLY A 71 -3.25 -9.44 -26.04
C GLY A 71 -1.86 -9.50 -26.68
N ILE A 72 -0.98 -10.41 -26.21
CA ILE A 72 0.28 -10.74 -26.89
C ILE A 72 0.15 -12.11 -27.55
N ARG A 73 0.52 -12.19 -28.83
CA ARG A 73 0.40 -13.41 -29.65
C ARG A 73 1.65 -14.29 -29.54
N GLU A 74 2.81 -13.65 -29.45
CA GLU A 74 4.12 -14.28 -29.40
C GLU A 74 4.38 -14.81 -27.99
N ARG A 75 4.42 -16.14 -27.85
CA ARG A 75 4.58 -16.81 -26.56
C ARG A 75 5.85 -16.37 -25.82
N GLU A 76 6.96 -16.19 -26.52
CA GLU A 76 8.22 -15.77 -25.88
C GLU A 76 8.11 -14.36 -25.28
N GLN A 77 7.42 -13.45 -25.95
CA GLN A 77 7.21 -12.08 -25.47
C GLN A 77 6.26 -12.08 -24.26
N ALA A 78 5.18 -12.86 -24.32
CA ALA A 78 4.26 -13.02 -23.21
C ALA A 78 4.97 -13.57 -21.98
N GLN A 79 5.78 -14.63 -22.16
CA GLN A 79 6.56 -15.23 -21.08
C GLN A 79 7.56 -14.23 -20.49
N TYR A 80 8.28 -13.47 -21.32
CA TYR A 80 9.22 -12.46 -20.86
C TYR A 80 8.57 -11.42 -19.96
N MET A 81 7.36 -10.93 -20.30
CA MET A 81 6.67 -9.96 -19.45
C MET A 81 6.20 -10.57 -18.13
N VAL A 82 5.65 -11.79 -18.16
CA VAL A 82 5.23 -12.51 -16.95
C VAL A 82 6.43 -12.75 -16.03
N ASP A 83 7.56 -13.20 -16.57
CA ASP A 83 8.80 -13.43 -15.83
C ASP A 83 9.34 -12.13 -15.24
N ARG A 84 9.25 -11.03 -15.98
CA ARG A 84 9.68 -9.71 -15.49
C ARG A 84 8.84 -9.26 -14.29
N ILE A 85 7.52 -9.45 -14.34
CA ILE A 85 6.62 -9.11 -13.24
C ILE A 85 6.87 -10.03 -12.04
N ALA A 86 7.05 -11.33 -12.27
CA ALA A 86 7.41 -12.30 -11.24
C ALA A 86 8.72 -11.92 -10.54
N GLN A 87 9.76 -11.55 -11.30
CA GLN A 87 11.03 -11.10 -10.73
C GLN A 87 10.83 -9.84 -9.87
N ARG A 88 10.03 -8.88 -10.32
CA ARG A 88 9.75 -7.67 -9.52
C ARG A 88 8.97 -7.96 -8.25
N ALA A 89 8.00 -8.88 -8.30
CA ALA A 89 7.29 -9.35 -7.13
C ALA A 89 8.26 -9.96 -6.11
N PHE A 90 9.17 -10.81 -6.58
CA PHE A 90 10.22 -11.41 -5.74
C PHE A 90 11.14 -10.35 -5.12
N ASP A 91 11.60 -9.36 -5.91
CA ASP A 91 12.48 -8.29 -5.44
C ASP A 91 11.87 -7.48 -4.28
N VAL A 92 10.54 -7.39 -4.19
CA VAL A 92 9.81 -6.67 -3.12
C VAL A 92 9.28 -7.60 -2.02
N GLY A 93 9.72 -8.86 -1.99
CA GLY A 93 9.38 -9.83 -0.94
C GLY A 93 8.03 -10.52 -1.11
N LEU A 94 7.42 -10.45 -2.29
CA LEU A 94 6.24 -11.25 -2.65
C LEU A 94 6.67 -12.58 -3.29
N GLU A 95 5.81 -13.57 -3.24
CA GLU A 95 5.98 -14.89 -3.83
C GLU A 95 5.37 -14.91 -5.24
N PRO A 96 6.15 -15.14 -6.31
CA PRO A 96 5.57 -15.40 -7.62
C PRO A 96 4.75 -16.69 -7.61
N GLY A 97 3.58 -16.66 -8.25
CA GLY A 97 2.75 -17.85 -8.41
C GLY A 97 3.32 -18.87 -9.39
N ALA A 98 2.97 -20.13 -9.20
CA ALA A 98 3.30 -21.21 -10.13
C ALA A 98 2.44 -21.16 -11.40
N ALA A 99 2.84 -21.88 -12.44
CA ALA A 99 2.04 -22.03 -13.65
C ALA A 99 0.62 -22.54 -13.32
N GLY A 100 -0.40 -21.90 -13.91
CA GLY A 100 -1.80 -22.23 -13.69
C GLY A 100 -2.42 -21.62 -12.42
N CYS A 101 -1.71 -20.73 -11.73
CA CYS A 101 -2.29 -20.03 -10.59
C CYS A 101 -3.33 -18.98 -11.00
N THR A 102 -4.30 -18.77 -10.13
CA THR A 102 -5.41 -17.83 -10.30
C THR A 102 -4.92 -16.39 -10.37
N PRO A 103 -5.12 -15.67 -11.50
CA PRO A 103 -4.62 -14.31 -11.64
C PRO A 103 -5.21 -13.33 -10.62
N ASN A 104 -4.35 -12.54 -9.99
CA ASN A 104 -4.71 -11.37 -9.17
C ASN A 104 -4.04 -10.08 -9.66
N VAL A 105 -3.16 -10.19 -10.67
CA VAL A 105 -2.73 -9.08 -11.54
C VAL A 105 -3.16 -9.42 -12.95
N LEU A 106 -3.93 -8.55 -13.60
CA LEU A 106 -4.27 -8.68 -15.01
C LEU A 106 -3.58 -7.59 -15.82
N VAL A 107 -2.86 -8.00 -16.86
CA VAL A 107 -2.20 -7.11 -17.81
C VAL A 107 -2.85 -7.29 -19.16
N PHE A 108 -3.39 -6.19 -19.70
CA PHE A 108 -3.95 -6.15 -21.04
C PHE A 108 -3.03 -5.34 -21.93
N VAL A 109 -2.61 -5.94 -23.03
CA VAL A 109 -1.88 -5.25 -24.11
C VAL A 109 -2.83 -5.10 -25.27
N THR A 110 -3.10 -3.87 -25.68
CA THR A 110 -4.04 -3.57 -26.75
C THR A 110 -3.52 -2.43 -27.61
N GLN A 111 -3.99 -2.34 -28.85
CA GLN A 111 -3.72 -1.22 -29.74
C GLN A 111 -4.58 0.02 -29.42
N ASP A 112 -5.68 -0.16 -28.68
CA ASP A 112 -6.62 0.91 -28.32
C ASP A 112 -6.98 0.82 -26.83
N SER A 113 -6.13 1.40 -25.98
CA SER A 113 -6.30 1.42 -24.53
C SER A 113 -7.52 2.23 -24.10
N ASP A 114 -7.91 3.24 -24.89
CA ASP A 114 -9.08 4.08 -24.66
C ASP A 114 -10.37 3.27 -24.79
N ALA A 115 -10.52 2.53 -25.88
CA ALA A 115 -11.67 1.67 -26.11
C ALA A 115 -11.74 0.57 -25.04
N LEU A 116 -10.61 -0.06 -24.72
CA LEU A 116 -10.56 -1.10 -23.70
C LEU A 116 -10.99 -0.56 -22.32
N ALA A 117 -10.46 0.58 -21.89
CA ALA A 117 -10.79 1.16 -20.58
C ALA A 117 -12.29 1.50 -20.47
N ARG A 118 -12.90 2.03 -21.54
CA ARG A 118 -14.35 2.27 -21.61
C ARG A 118 -15.15 0.97 -21.53
N VAL A 119 -14.78 -0.05 -22.32
CA VAL A 119 -15.46 -1.36 -22.30
C VAL A 119 -15.38 -2.00 -20.91
N VAL A 120 -14.21 -1.96 -20.27
CA VAL A 120 -14.03 -2.45 -18.88
C VAL A 120 -14.95 -1.69 -17.93
N ALA A 121 -15.01 -0.37 -18.03
CA ALA A 121 -15.83 0.45 -17.16
C ALA A 121 -17.34 0.29 -17.38
N GLU A 122 -17.76 0.01 -18.61
CA GLU A 122 -19.18 -0.12 -18.97
C GLU A 122 -19.72 -1.53 -18.70
N GLN A 123 -18.98 -2.54 -19.15
CA GLN A 123 -19.44 -3.94 -19.14
C GLN A 123 -19.04 -4.69 -17.86
N TYR A 124 -18.02 -4.21 -17.17
CA TYR A 124 -17.44 -4.93 -16.03
C TYR A 124 -17.32 -4.06 -14.78
N ARG A 125 -18.39 -3.31 -14.51
CA ARG A 125 -18.52 -2.36 -13.40
C ARG A 125 -18.21 -2.96 -12.03
N GLU A 126 -18.57 -4.21 -11.79
CA GLU A 126 -18.32 -4.87 -10.50
C GLU A 126 -16.82 -5.10 -10.26
N PHE A 127 -16.09 -5.49 -11.30
CA PHE A 127 -14.67 -5.82 -11.22
C PHE A 127 -13.79 -4.61 -10.92
N ILE A 128 -14.11 -3.47 -11.53
CA ILE A 128 -13.40 -2.22 -11.23
C ILE A 128 -13.95 -1.52 -9.99
N GLY A 129 -14.89 -2.13 -9.25
CA GLY A 129 -15.53 -1.49 -8.11
C GLY A 129 -16.22 -0.17 -8.47
N TYR A 130 -16.81 -0.06 -9.66
CA TYR A 130 -17.46 1.18 -10.14
C TYR A 130 -18.56 1.66 -9.17
N ASN A 131 -19.33 0.71 -8.65
CA ASN A 131 -20.36 0.91 -7.64
C ASN A 131 -19.89 0.49 -6.23
N ALA A 132 -18.58 0.48 -5.97
CA ALA A 132 -18.02 0.13 -4.68
C ALA A 132 -18.74 0.89 -3.55
N ASN A 133 -19.33 0.14 -2.62
CA ASN A 133 -19.82 0.67 -1.36
C ASN A 133 -18.66 0.69 -0.34
N GLU A 134 -18.94 1.08 0.91
CA GLU A 134 -17.91 1.18 1.95
C GLU A 134 -17.09 -0.10 2.18
N ALA A 135 -17.55 -1.29 1.75
CA ALA A 135 -16.85 -2.55 1.94
C ALA A 135 -15.69 -2.80 0.95
N ALA A 136 -15.71 -2.15 -0.22
CA ALA A 136 -14.63 -2.28 -1.20
C ALA A 136 -13.62 -1.13 -1.06
N VAL A 137 -12.34 -1.48 -1.03
CA VAL A 137 -11.25 -0.51 -0.94
C VAL A 137 -10.75 -0.20 -2.36
N THR A 138 -11.09 0.99 -2.85
CA THR A 138 -10.67 1.53 -4.16
C THR A 138 -10.00 2.90 -3.98
N GLN A 139 -9.34 3.39 -5.04
CA GLN A 139 -8.78 4.75 -5.08
C GLN A 139 -9.84 5.87 -5.24
N GLY A 140 -11.14 5.53 -5.22
CA GLY A 140 -12.23 6.49 -5.36
C GLY A 140 -12.59 6.82 -6.81
N ARG A 141 -13.63 7.67 -6.98
CA ARG A 141 -14.22 7.96 -8.30
C ARG A 141 -13.31 8.79 -9.20
N GLU A 142 -12.55 9.73 -8.64
CA GLU A 142 -11.63 10.58 -9.41
C GLU A 142 -10.51 9.75 -10.04
N ALA A 143 -9.85 8.88 -9.25
CA ALA A 143 -8.83 7.97 -9.77
C ALA A 143 -9.40 6.98 -10.79
N LEU A 144 -10.64 6.52 -10.60
CA LEU A 144 -11.31 5.66 -11.58
C LEU A 144 -11.56 6.40 -12.90
N ASN A 145 -12.04 7.64 -12.83
CA ASN A 145 -12.23 8.46 -14.03
C ASN A 145 -10.89 8.72 -14.72
N ALA A 146 -9.82 8.98 -13.97
CA ALA A 146 -8.48 9.11 -14.52
C ALA A 146 -8.02 7.81 -15.21
N PHE A 147 -8.30 6.63 -14.65
CA PHE A 147 -8.03 5.36 -15.33
C PHE A 147 -8.80 5.22 -16.67
N ILE A 148 -10.05 5.68 -16.73
CA ILE A 148 -10.91 5.57 -17.91
C ILE A 148 -10.53 6.59 -19.00
N GLU A 149 -10.31 7.84 -18.60
CA GLU A 149 -10.20 9.01 -19.50
C GLU A 149 -8.76 9.41 -19.82
N SER A 150 -7.77 8.88 -19.09
CA SER A 150 -6.35 9.16 -19.33
C SER A 150 -5.92 8.75 -20.73
N ASP A 151 -5.05 9.53 -21.36
CA ASP A 151 -4.39 9.23 -22.64
C ASP A 151 -3.07 8.47 -22.47
N GLN A 152 -2.71 8.11 -21.23
CA GLN A 152 -1.45 7.43 -20.94
C GLN A 152 -1.43 6.02 -21.54
N PRO A 153 -0.29 5.60 -22.12
CA PRO A 153 -0.14 4.27 -22.74
C PRO A 153 -0.17 3.13 -21.72
N VAL A 154 0.11 3.43 -20.44
CA VAL A 154 0.03 2.48 -19.33
C VAL A 154 -0.89 3.08 -18.28
N ARG A 155 -1.93 2.32 -17.91
CA ARG A 155 -2.91 2.71 -16.89
C ARG A 155 -2.96 1.65 -15.82
N TRP A 156 -3.19 2.08 -14.59
CA TRP A 156 -3.25 1.21 -13.43
C TRP A 156 -4.53 1.49 -12.65
N TRP A 157 -5.24 0.43 -12.31
CA TRP A 157 -6.36 0.45 -11.40
C TRP A 157 -6.18 -0.67 -10.39
N HIS A 158 -6.36 -0.34 -9.12
CA HIS A 158 -6.29 -1.32 -8.04
C HIS A 158 -7.62 -1.34 -7.29
N GLU A 159 -8.19 -2.55 -7.22
CA GLU A 159 -9.35 -2.85 -6.41
C GLU A 159 -8.95 -3.90 -5.37
N SER A 160 -9.50 -3.74 -4.17
CA SER A 160 -9.33 -4.69 -3.09
C SER A 160 -10.66 -4.90 -2.41
N ASN A 161 -11.44 -5.81 -2.98
CA ASN A 161 -12.68 -6.27 -2.40
C ASN A 161 -12.44 -7.56 -1.61
N GLY A 162 -13.15 -7.70 -0.49
CA GLY A 162 -13.20 -8.92 0.31
C GLY A 162 -14.11 -10.01 -0.27
N GLN A 163 -14.69 -9.82 -1.46
CA GLN A 163 -15.51 -10.84 -2.10
C GLN A 163 -14.67 -12.03 -2.54
N ARG A 164 -14.80 -13.09 -1.75
CA ARG A 164 -14.56 -14.46 -2.15
C ARG A 164 -15.61 -14.85 -3.18
N GLU A 165 -15.16 -15.55 -4.21
CA GLU A 165 -15.95 -16.22 -5.26
C GLU A 165 -16.25 -15.37 -6.51
N TRP A 166 -15.42 -15.58 -7.53
CA TRP A 166 -15.62 -15.12 -8.90
C TRP A 166 -15.73 -16.35 -9.82
N SER A 167 -16.86 -16.53 -10.49
CA SER A 167 -17.18 -17.72 -11.31
C SER A 167 -17.49 -17.42 -12.79
N GLY A 168 -17.23 -16.19 -13.26
CA GLY A 168 -17.47 -15.79 -14.65
C GLY A 168 -16.33 -16.16 -15.61
N ALA A 169 -16.56 -16.09 -16.92
CA ALA A 169 -15.49 -16.04 -17.92
C ALA A 169 -15.58 -14.68 -18.63
N TRP A 170 -14.49 -13.92 -18.64
CA TRP A 170 -14.49 -12.62 -19.33
C TRP A 170 -14.37 -12.82 -20.83
N ARG A 171 -15.09 -12.00 -21.57
CA ARG A 171 -14.91 -11.84 -23.01
C ARG A 171 -14.56 -10.40 -23.30
N ILE A 172 -13.28 -10.12 -23.39
CA ILE A 172 -12.81 -8.78 -23.74
C ILE A 172 -12.62 -8.73 -25.24
N ALA A 173 -13.23 -7.75 -25.88
CA ALA A 173 -13.07 -7.46 -27.30
C ALA A 173 -12.10 -6.28 -27.46
N ASP A 174 -11.10 -6.43 -28.32
CA ASP A 174 -10.33 -5.30 -28.83
C ASP A 174 -11.18 -4.46 -29.79
N ALA A 175 -10.72 -3.24 -30.05
CA ALA A 175 -11.38 -2.33 -31.00
C ALA A 175 -11.47 -2.90 -32.43
N ASP A 176 -10.59 -3.85 -32.79
CA ASP A 176 -10.60 -4.55 -34.07
C ASP A 176 -11.55 -5.77 -34.10
N GLY A 177 -12.26 -6.06 -33.00
CA GLY A 177 -13.17 -7.19 -32.87
C GLY A 177 -12.49 -8.49 -32.42
N THR A 178 -11.20 -8.48 -32.10
CA THR A 178 -10.53 -9.67 -31.54
C THR A 178 -11.05 -9.96 -30.13
N HIS A 179 -11.43 -11.21 -29.87
CA HIS A 179 -11.99 -11.61 -28.58
C HIS A 179 -11.05 -12.53 -27.80
N TRP A 180 -10.86 -12.22 -26.52
CA TRP A 180 -10.07 -13.01 -25.59
C TRP A 180 -10.92 -13.53 -24.44
N TRP A 181 -10.67 -14.79 -24.06
CA TRP A 181 -11.25 -15.39 -22.87
C TRP A 181 -10.22 -15.37 -21.75
N LEU A 182 -10.53 -14.69 -20.63
CA LEU A 182 -9.77 -14.95 -19.40
C LEU A 182 -10.15 -16.35 -18.91
N PRO A 183 -9.18 -17.22 -18.59
CA PRO A 183 -9.50 -18.51 -18.03
C PRO A 183 -10.33 -18.33 -16.76
N GLN A 184 -11.32 -19.21 -16.58
CA GLN A 184 -12.08 -19.29 -15.32
C GLN A 184 -11.08 -19.43 -14.18
N CYS A 185 -11.19 -18.60 -13.16
CA CYS A 185 -10.46 -18.81 -11.92
C CYS A 185 -11.08 -20.07 -11.32
N ALA A 186 -10.36 -21.18 -11.41
CA ALA A 186 -10.77 -22.39 -10.71
C ALA A 186 -10.78 -22.09 -9.21
N ASP A 187 -11.82 -22.55 -8.54
CA ASP A 187 -12.01 -22.44 -7.10
C ASP A 187 -10.76 -22.88 -6.34
N ARG A 188 -10.34 -22.08 -5.36
CA ARG A 188 -9.38 -22.51 -4.34
C ARG A 188 -9.96 -23.75 -3.64
N PRO A 189 -9.23 -24.87 -3.50
CA PRO A 189 -9.51 -25.79 -2.40
C PRO A 189 -9.27 -25.04 -1.09
N SER A 190 -10.24 -25.09 -0.19
CA SER A 190 -10.06 -24.62 1.19
C SER A 190 -9.03 -25.51 1.89
N GLU A 191 -7.90 -24.94 2.28
CA GLU A 191 -7.04 -25.47 3.36
C GLU A 191 -7.31 -24.72 4.66
#